data_AF-A0AAV4EUM0-F1
#
_entry.id   AF-A0AAV4EUM0-F1
#
_cell.length_a   1.000
_cell.length_b   1.000
_cell.length_c   1.000
_cell.angle_alpha   90.00
_cell.angle_beta   90.00
_cell.angle_gamma   90.00
#
_symmetry.space_group_name_H-M   'P 1'
#
loop_
_entity.id
_entity.type
_entity.pdbx_description
1 polymer ?
#
loop_
_entity_poly.entity_id
_entity_poly.type
_entity_poly.pdbx_seq_one_letter_code
_entity_poly.pdbx_strand_id
1 'polypeptide(L)'
;MTINEEEDVEALDISKTILKPDFIKNHCILVITGEDFFQLDNKKTGKTFEKWVEEQTGKFAELVRECGNRVVQFDNRTEDKDKQQAQLDRLLTEVNKLQQTNGVYTDENFERAKALRERQKSEAKGAVIEEIALEEFRLLLDKVLYSEHNDLPDASSRCAQLIISLEKSNKDGKLDGFVGNLKVLKEIIDNTFRVVQTLPEEGDKRRKLTQMKLDGQIHRMHDHVQSLEQVYNELKWRQRALKGELVSAAALGMVQANMIGAVTFLAPGAVVLAPLALVSSFVLMAAAVVVVVVAAVVVVVAELVVVVVAAVVVVVTVL
;
A
#
# COMPACT_ATOMS: atom_id res chain seq x y z
N MET A 1 -40.69 -0.01 20.05
CA MET A 1 -39.31 0.27 19.61
C MET A 1 -38.87 1.54 20.33
N THR A 2 -37.92 1.43 21.27
CA THR A 2 -37.36 2.56 22.01
C THR A 2 -35.88 2.62 21.64
N ILE A 3 -35.45 3.78 21.16
CA ILE A 3 -34.03 4.09 20.94
C ILE A 3 -33.38 4.13 22.33
N ASN A 4 -32.20 3.54 22.47
CA ASN A 4 -31.48 3.63 23.73
C ASN A 4 -30.81 5.01 23.73
N GLU A 5 -31.56 6.02 24.17
CA GLU A 5 -31.30 7.43 23.84
C GLU A 5 -29.91 7.92 24.25
N GLU A 6 -29.25 7.30 25.23
CA GLU A 6 -27.89 7.67 25.64
C GLU A 6 -26.81 7.15 24.70
N GLU A 7 -26.81 5.84 24.39
CA GLU A 7 -25.77 5.20 23.56
C GLU A 7 -25.82 5.72 22.11
N ASP A 8 -27.03 5.87 21.56
CA ASP A 8 -27.22 6.35 20.19
C ASP A 8 -26.80 7.82 20.05
N VAL A 9 -27.05 8.65 21.08
CA VAL A 9 -26.62 10.06 21.08
C VAL A 9 -25.09 10.16 21.21
N GLU A 10 -24.46 9.36 22.06
CA GLU A 10 -23.00 9.35 22.19
C GLU A 10 -22.32 8.96 20.87
N ALA A 11 -22.83 7.94 20.19
CA ALA A 11 -22.32 7.52 18.88
C ALA A 11 -22.42 8.63 17.82
N LEU A 12 -23.49 9.43 17.86
CA LEU A 12 -23.67 10.58 16.97
C LEU A 12 -22.68 11.70 17.28
N ASP A 13 -22.45 12.00 18.55
CA ASP A 13 -21.50 13.04 18.98
C ASP A 13 -20.05 12.67 18.61
N ILE A 14 -19.68 11.40 18.76
CA ILE A 14 -18.39 10.87 18.31
C ILE A 14 -18.28 11.01 16.77
N SER A 15 -19.33 10.64 16.05
CA SER A 15 -19.35 10.74 14.58
C SER A 15 -19.16 12.17 14.09
N LYS A 16 -19.83 13.16 14.72
CA LYS A 16 -19.67 14.58 14.40
C LYS A 16 -18.26 15.10 14.73
N THR A 17 -17.64 14.57 15.78
CA THR A 17 -16.27 14.92 16.16
C THR A 17 -15.25 14.42 15.14
N ILE A 18 -15.43 13.19 14.62
CA ILE A 18 -14.49 12.57 13.68
C ILE A 18 -14.71 13.05 12.25
N LEU A 19 -15.97 13.15 11.80
CA LEU A 19 -16.36 13.35 10.40
C LEU A 19 -16.88 14.77 10.11
N LYS A 20 -16.66 15.71 11.03
CA LYS A 20 -17.17 17.09 11.03
C LYS A 20 -18.65 17.20 11.45
N PRO A 21 -19.05 18.35 12.03
CA PRO A 21 -20.41 18.55 12.55
C PRO A 21 -21.53 18.43 11.51
N ASP A 22 -21.25 18.71 10.23
CA ASP A 22 -22.23 18.70 9.16
C ASP A 22 -22.39 17.33 8.47
N PHE A 23 -21.62 16.32 8.88
CA PHE A 23 -21.67 14.97 8.32
C PHE A 23 -23.07 14.36 8.37
N ILE A 24 -23.71 14.42 9.55
CA ILE A 24 -25.05 13.85 9.75
C ILE A 24 -26.06 14.54 8.81
N LYS A 25 -26.00 15.87 8.78
CA LYS A 25 -26.86 16.69 7.93
C LYS A 25 -26.69 16.41 6.45
N ASN A 26 -25.47 16.21 5.97
CA ASN A 26 -25.21 16.17 4.53
C ASN A 26 -25.07 14.74 3.98
N HIS A 27 -24.69 13.75 4.80
CA HIS A 27 -24.26 12.44 4.30
C HIS A 27 -24.85 11.23 5.04
N CYS A 28 -25.67 11.42 6.08
CA CYS A 28 -26.26 10.30 6.83
C CYS A 28 -27.69 9.93 6.35
N ILE A 29 -28.02 8.65 6.43
CA ILE A 29 -29.36 8.08 6.24
C ILE A 29 -29.66 7.27 7.50
N LEU A 30 -30.84 7.46 8.09
CA LEU A 30 -31.26 6.69 9.26
C LEU A 30 -31.87 5.36 8.82
N VAL A 31 -31.29 4.26 9.26
CA VAL A 31 -31.81 2.91 9.03
C VAL A 31 -32.45 2.40 10.31
N ILE A 32 -33.75 2.19 10.28
CA ILE A 32 -34.54 1.71 11.41
C ILE A 32 -34.82 0.22 11.20
N THR A 33 -34.26 -0.61 12.07
CA THR A 33 -34.44 -2.07 12.01
C THR A 33 -35.69 -2.52 12.78
N GLY A 34 -36.09 -3.78 12.67
CA GLY A 34 -37.24 -4.29 13.41
C GLY A 34 -38.59 -3.94 12.78
N GLU A 35 -38.64 -3.86 11.44
CA GLU A 35 -39.89 -3.68 10.69
C GLU A 35 -40.93 -4.78 11.01
N ASP A 36 -40.48 -6.00 11.28
CA ASP A 36 -41.32 -7.13 11.71
C ASP A 36 -42.15 -6.78 12.96
N PHE A 37 -41.50 -6.23 13.98
CA PHE A 37 -42.17 -5.77 15.20
C PHE A 37 -43.12 -4.60 14.93
N PHE A 38 -42.70 -3.64 14.10
CA PHE A 38 -43.53 -2.50 13.74
C PHE A 38 -44.83 -2.92 13.05
N GLN A 39 -44.74 -3.85 12.08
CA GLN A 39 -45.92 -4.34 11.37
C GLN A 39 -46.86 -5.13 12.30
N LEU A 40 -46.32 -5.93 13.22
CA LEU A 40 -47.10 -6.66 14.22
C LEU A 40 -47.88 -5.70 15.14
N ASP A 41 -47.20 -4.70 15.68
CA ASP A 41 -47.79 -3.73 16.62
C ASP A 41 -48.84 -2.85 15.96
N ASN A 42 -48.66 -2.51 14.68
CA ASN A 42 -49.52 -1.60 13.94
C ASN A 42 -50.54 -2.29 13.01
N LYS A 43 -50.61 -3.63 13.05
CA LYS A 43 -51.57 -4.39 12.22
C LYS A 43 -53.03 -4.00 12.45
N LYS A 44 -53.37 -3.63 13.70
CA LYS A 44 -54.74 -3.21 14.08
C LYS A 44 -55.01 -1.74 13.82
N THR A 45 -53.97 -0.89 13.86
CA THR A 45 -54.10 0.56 13.69
C THR A 45 -53.98 0.98 12.23
N GLY A 46 -53.36 0.15 11.39
CA GLY A 46 -53.07 0.49 9.98
C GLY A 46 -52.08 1.64 9.84
N LYS A 47 -51.31 1.95 10.88
CA LYS A 47 -50.40 3.08 10.92
C LYS A 47 -49.19 2.82 10.01
N THR A 48 -48.90 3.75 9.11
CA THR A 48 -47.73 3.67 8.23
C THR A 48 -46.45 4.07 8.99
N PHE A 49 -45.30 3.65 8.46
CA PHE A 49 -44.01 3.97 9.06
C PHE A 49 -43.73 5.48 9.06
N GLU A 50 -44.07 6.18 7.98
CA GLU A 50 -43.86 7.62 7.83
C GLU A 50 -44.63 8.38 8.91
N LYS A 51 -45.90 8.01 9.12
CA LYS A 51 -46.72 8.59 10.18
C LYS A 51 -46.18 8.25 11.56
N TRP A 52 -45.59 7.07 11.74
CA TRP A 52 -44.92 6.74 13.01
C TRP A 52 -43.71 7.63 13.25
N VAL A 53 -42.88 7.88 12.24
CA VAL A 53 -41.72 8.79 12.33
C VAL A 53 -42.17 10.22 12.66
N GLU A 54 -43.21 10.72 12.01
CA GLU A 54 -43.76 12.08 12.25
C GLU A 54 -44.30 12.29 13.67
N GLU A 55 -44.82 11.23 14.29
CA GLU A 55 -45.34 11.27 15.67
C GLU A 55 -44.24 11.13 16.73
N GLN A 56 -43.01 10.80 16.34
CA GLN A 56 -41.92 10.72 17.30
C GLN A 56 -41.51 12.11 17.81
N THR A 57 -40.99 12.16 19.03
CA THR A 57 -40.54 13.39 19.70
C THR A 57 -39.13 13.21 20.27
N GLY A 58 -38.59 14.26 20.91
CA GLY A 58 -37.28 14.20 21.57
C GLY A 58 -36.11 14.08 20.60
N LYS A 59 -35.05 13.39 21.04
CA LYS A 59 -33.77 13.30 20.34
C LYS A 59 -33.87 12.63 18.97
N PHE A 60 -34.74 11.62 18.85
CA PHE A 60 -34.97 10.99 17.57
C PHE A 60 -35.57 11.95 16.54
N ALA A 61 -36.58 12.74 16.93
CA ALA A 61 -37.19 13.72 16.03
C ALA A 61 -36.19 14.82 15.61
N GLU A 62 -35.29 15.22 16.50
CA GLU A 62 -34.17 16.11 16.17
C GLU A 62 -33.23 15.47 15.13
N LEU A 63 -32.87 14.20 15.34
CA LEU A 63 -31.99 13.46 14.44
C LEU A 63 -32.60 13.24 13.05
N VAL A 64 -33.88 12.87 12.98
CA VAL A 64 -34.62 12.72 11.70
C VAL A 64 -34.60 14.03 10.92
N ARG A 65 -34.80 15.16 11.61
CA ARG A 65 -34.77 16.50 11.01
C ARG A 65 -33.37 16.89 10.56
N GLU A 66 -32.35 16.62 11.39
CA GLU A 66 -30.95 16.85 11.04
C GLU A 66 -30.58 16.03 9.80
N CYS A 67 -31.00 14.78 9.74
CA CYS A 67 -30.89 13.90 8.58
C CYS A 67 -31.83 14.29 7.42
N GLY A 68 -32.56 15.41 7.44
CA GLY A 68 -33.39 15.85 6.32
C GLY A 68 -34.49 14.84 5.94
N ASN A 69 -35.05 14.14 6.91
CA ASN A 69 -36.08 13.11 6.75
C ASN A 69 -35.65 11.89 5.90
N ARG A 70 -34.34 11.66 5.76
CA ARG A 70 -33.79 10.44 5.12
C ARG A 70 -33.86 9.27 6.10
N VAL A 71 -34.99 8.59 6.14
CA VAL A 71 -35.23 7.45 7.03
C VAL A 71 -35.75 6.27 6.21
N VAL A 72 -35.16 5.10 6.41
CA VAL A 72 -35.60 3.85 5.78
C VAL A 72 -35.79 2.76 6.83
N GLN A 73 -36.77 1.88 6.61
CA GLN A 73 -37.06 0.77 7.50
C GLN A 73 -36.59 -0.56 6.91
N PHE A 74 -36.05 -1.44 7.77
CA PHE A 74 -35.48 -2.74 7.42
C PHE A 74 -36.04 -3.88 8.30
N ASP A 75 -36.46 -4.96 7.64
CA ASP A 75 -36.78 -6.27 8.19
C ASP A 75 -35.60 -7.22 7.91
N ASN A 76 -34.65 -7.28 8.84
CA ASN A 76 -33.48 -8.14 8.70
C ASN A 76 -33.79 -9.64 8.86
N ARG A 77 -35.05 -10.02 9.14
CA ARG A 77 -35.48 -11.40 9.34
C ARG A 77 -36.32 -11.93 8.19
N THR A 78 -36.67 -11.09 7.22
CA THR A 78 -37.50 -11.51 6.09
C THR A 78 -36.73 -12.46 5.17
N GLU A 79 -37.32 -13.60 4.83
CA GLU A 79 -36.79 -14.53 3.81
C GLU A 79 -37.36 -14.24 2.41
N ASP A 80 -38.30 -13.32 2.33
CA ASP A 80 -38.96 -12.90 1.10
C ASP A 80 -37.99 -12.03 0.28
N LYS A 81 -37.50 -12.59 -0.83
CA LYS A 81 -36.54 -11.92 -1.72
C LYS A 81 -37.07 -10.63 -2.31
N ASP A 82 -38.37 -10.55 -2.60
CA ASP A 82 -38.96 -9.35 -3.18
C ASP A 82 -38.99 -8.22 -2.15
N LYS A 83 -39.26 -8.54 -0.88
CA LYS A 83 -39.16 -7.58 0.22
C LYS A 83 -37.72 -7.13 0.48
N GLN A 84 -36.77 -8.05 0.48
CA GLN A 84 -35.33 -7.72 0.62
C GLN A 84 -34.89 -6.77 -0.50
N GLN A 85 -35.25 -7.07 -1.74
CA GLN A 85 -34.91 -6.23 -2.88
C GLN A 85 -35.57 -4.85 -2.76
N ALA A 86 -36.85 -4.78 -2.40
CA ALA A 86 -37.55 -3.51 -2.22
C ALA A 86 -36.94 -2.65 -1.10
N GLN A 87 -36.49 -3.25 0.00
CA GLN A 87 -35.77 -2.55 1.08
C GLN A 87 -34.44 -1.98 0.60
N LEU A 88 -33.68 -2.78 -0.15
CA LEU A 88 -32.42 -2.36 -0.73
C LEU A 88 -32.61 -1.22 -1.75
N ASP A 89 -33.62 -1.33 -2.63
CA ASP A 89 -33.92 -0.32 -3.64
C ASP A 89 -34.29 1.03 -3.00
N ARG A 90 -35.04 1.03 -1.89
CA ARG A 90 -35.34 2.24 -1.11
C ARG A 90 -34.06 2.87 -0.56
N LEU A 91 -33.19 2.09 0.05
CA LEU A 91 -31.91 2.58 0.58
C LEU A 91 -31.02 3.16 -0.53
N LEU A 92 -30.85 2.43 -1.63
CA LEU A 92 -30.04 2.87 -2.77
C LEU A 92 -30.60 4.13 -3.42
N THR A 93 -31.93 4.28 -3.46
CA THR A 93 -32.57 5.52 -3.93
C THR A 93 -32.16 6.71 -3.09
N GLU A 94 -32.15 6.59 -1.76
CA GLU A 94 -31.70 7.66 -0.86
C GLU A 94 -30.19 7.93 -0.98
N VAL A 95 -29.37 6.89 -1.11
CA VAL A 95 -27.91 7.03 -1.34
C VAL A 95 -27.64 7.78 -2.64
N ASN A 96 -28.35 7.44 -3.73
CA ASN A 96 -28.19 8.11 -5.02
C ASN A 96 -28.59 9.59 -4.96
N LYS A 97 -29.69 9.92 -4.26
CA LYS A 97 -30.10 11.31 -4.03
C LYS A 97 -29.01 12.10 -3.30
N LEU A 98 -28.36 11.49 -2.31
CA LEU A 98 -27.25 12.12 -1.60
C LEU A 98 -26.02 12.31 -2.45
N GLN A 99 -25.65 11.31 -3.23
CA GLN A 99 -24.52 11.44 -4.14
C GLN A 99 -24.75 12.56 -5.17
N GLN A 100 -25.99 12.76 -5.62
CA GLN A 100 -26.33 13.84 -6.56
C GLN A 100 -26.36 15.22 -5.90
N THR A 101 -26.79 15.31 -4.64
CA THR A 101 -26.98 16.60 -3.95
C THR A 101 -25.69 17.09 -3.28
N ASN A 102 -24.99 16.19 -2.58
CA ASN A 102 -23.86 16.51 -1.71
C ASN A 102 -22.55 15.84 -2.14
N GLY A 103 -22.62 14.88 -3.08
CA GLY A 103 -21.45 14.12 -3.51
C GLY A 103 -21.07 13.02 -2.53
N VAL A 104 -19.87 12.47 -2.72
CA VAL A 104 -19.26 11.51 -1.79
C VAL A 104 -18.59 12.32 -0.68
N TYR A 105 -18.84 11.93 0.58
CA TYR A 105 -18.15 12.55 1.71
C TYR A 105 -16.64 12.44 1.54
N THR A 106 -15.95 13.58 1.67
CA THR A 106 -14.48 13.64 1.66
C THR A 106 -13.97 14.63 2.70
N ASP A 107 -12.81 14.32 3.26
CA ASP A 107 -12.08 15.20 4.16
C ASP A 107 -10.56 15.01 3.99
N GLU A 108 -9.79 15.74 4.79
CA GLU A 108 -8.33 15.67 4.77
C GLU A 108 -7.79 14.26 5.07
N ASN A 109 -8.47 13.49 5.91
CA ASN A 109 -8.06 12.13 6.24
C ASN A 109 -8.26 11.20 5.03
N PHE A 110 -9.37 11.35 4.31
CA PHE A 110 -9.62 10.62 3.07
C PHE A 110 -8.59 10.95 1.98
N GLU A 111 -8.28 12.23 1.78
CA GLU A 111 -7.28 12.63 0.78
C GLU A 111 -5.87 12.15 1.16
N ARG A 112 -5.48 12.23 2.44
CA ARG A 112 -4.20 11.67 2.92
C ARG A 112 -4.14 10.16 2.72
N ALA A 113 -5.20 9.43 3.06
CA ALA A 113 -5.26 7.98 2.86
C ALA A 113 -5.17 7.61 1.37
N LYS A 114 -5.81 8.39 0.48
CA LYS A 114 -5.72 8.22 -0.97
C LYS A 114 -4.31 8.46 -1.49
N ALA A 115 -3.67 9.56 -1.08
CA ALA A 115 -2.29 9.86 -1.44
C ALA A 115 -1.32 8.76 -0.98
N LEU A 116 -1.50 8.25 0.23
CA LEU A 116 -0.69 7.15 0.77
C LEU A 116 -0.87 5.86 -0.04
N ARG A 117 -2.11 5.50 -0.38
CA ARG A 117 -2.39 4.32 -1.22
C ARG A 117 -1.75 4.43 -2.60
N GLU A 118 -1.86 5.59 -3.25
CA GLU A 118 -1.25 5.79 -4.57
C GLU A 118 0.29 5.73 -4.49
N ARG A 119 0.88 6.27 -3.42
CA ARG A 119 2.31 6.15 -3.16
C ARG A 119 2.74 4.69 -2.97
N GLN A 120 2.03 3.92 -2.16
CA GLN A 120 2.33 2.50 -1.95
C GLN A 120 2.22 1.70 -3.25
N LYS A 121 1.22 2.03 -4.08
CA LYS A 121 1.02 1.39 -5.38
C LYS A 121 2.13 1.71 -6.38
N SER A 122 2.65 2.94 -6.38
CA SER A 122 3.77 3.31 -7.25
C SER A 122 5.09 2.69 -6.77
N GLU A 123 5.34 2.67 -5.46
CA GLU A 123 6.52 2.03 -4.86
C GLU A 123 6.55 0.51 -5.13
N ALA A 124 5.42 -0.18 -4.95
CA ALA A 124 5.33 -1.61 -5.24
C ALA A 124 5.58 -1.94 -6.72
N LYS A 125 5.14 -1.09 -7.65
CA LYS A 125 5.42 -1.26 -9.09
C LYS A 125 6.90 -1.05 -9.40
N GLY A 126 7.53 -0.04 -8.80
CA GLY A 126 8.97 0.22 -8.97
C GLY A 126 9.82 -0.98 -8.57
N ALA A 127 9.55 -1.55 -7.39
CA ALA A 127 10.29 -2.72 -6.88
C ALA A 127 10.18 -3.96 -7.78
N VAL A 128 9.00 -4.22 -8.35
CA VAL A 128 8.81 -5.35 -9.28
C VAL A 128 9.55 -5.13 -10.60
N ILE A 129 9.55 -3.90 -11.12
CA ILE A 129 10.27 -3.55 -12.35
C ILE A 129 11.77 -3.69 -12.14
N GLU A 130 12.29 -3.22 -11.00
CA GLU A 130 13.70 -3.36 -10.63
C GLU A 130 14.12 -4.83 -10.54
N GLU A 131 13.31 -5.70 -9.94
CA GLU A 131 13.59 -7.13 -9.84
C GLU A 131 13.65 -7.82 -11.21
N ILE A 132 12.69 -7.54 -12.10
CA ILE A 132 12.68 -8.10 -13.47
C ILE A 132 13.90 -7.60 -14.25
N ALA A 133 14.24 -6.33 -14.11
CA ALA A 133 15.34 -5.72 -14.83
C ALA A 133 16.70 -6.25 -14.38
N LEU A 134 16.88 -6.49 -13.07
CA LEU A 134 18.08 -7.11 -12.50
C LEU A 134 18.28 -8.54 -13.03
N GLU A 135 17.22 -9.34 -13.10
CA GLU A 135 17.29 -10.70 -13.63
C GLU A 135 17.69 -10.69 -15.11
N GLU A 136 17.12 -9.76 -15.90
CA GLU A 136 17.47 -9.68 -17.31
C GLU A 136 18.89 -9.15 -17.54
N PHE A 137 19.36 -8.21 -16.70
CA PHE A 137 20.75 -7.75 -16.70
C PHE A 137 21.71 -8.90 -16.41
N ARG A 138 21.40 -9.74 -15.41
CA ARG A 138 22.19 -10.93 -15.08
C ARG A 138 22.31 -11.89 -16.27
N LEU A 139 21.18 -12.19 -16.91
CA LEU A 139 21.17 -13.07 -18.09
C LEU A 139 21.99 -12.49 -19.25
N LEU A 140 21.95 -11.17 -19.45
CA LEU A 140 22.75 -10.50 -20.48
C LEU A 140 24.24 -10.52 -20.15
N LEU A 141 24.61 -10.34 -18.89
CA LEU A 141 25.98 -10.44 -18.45
C LEU A 141 26.53 -11.86 -18.65
N ASP A 142 25.79 -12.89 -18.24
CA ASP A 142 26.18 -14.28 -18.44
C ASP A 142 26.41 -14.57 -19.93
N LYS A 143 25.54 -14.05 -20.81
CA LYS A 143 25.76 -14.14 -22.25
C LYS A 143 27.07 -13.48 -22.67
N VAL A 144 27.39 -12.29 -22.17
CA VAL A 144 28.64 -11.59 -22.54
C VAL A 144 29.88 -12.31 -22.03
N LEU A 145 29.80 -12.93 -20.85
CA LEU A 145 30.92 -13.61 -20.20
C LEU A 145 31.20 -15.00 -20.77
N TYR A 146 30.15 -15.71 -21.22
CA TYR A 146 30.25 -17.14 -21.53
C TYR A 146 29.82 -17.54 -22.96
N SER A 147 29.26 -16.65 -23.78
CA SER A 147 28.81 -17.01 -25.15
C SER A 147 29.91 -16.89 -26.20
N GLU A 148 29.77 -17.68 -27.28
CA GLU A 148 30.53 -17.48 -28.51
C GLU A 148 30.19 -16.11 -29.13
N HIS A 149 31.16 -15.48 -29.79
CA HIS A 149 31.08 -14.08 -30.27
C HIS A 149 29.87 -13.73 -31.16
N ASN A 150 29.14 -14.72 -31.66
CA ASN A 150 27.96 -14.55 -32.51
C ASN A 150 26.73 -13.99 -31.77
N ASP A 151 26.67 -14.09 -30.43
CA ASP A 151 25.51 -13.67 -29.64
C ASP A 151 25.59 -12.23 -29.10
N LEU A 152 26.73 -11.55 -29.29
CA LEU A 152 26.96 -10.18 -28.84
C LEU A 152 25.99 -9.14 -29.44
N PRO A 153 25.61 -9.22 -30.74
CA PRO A 153 24.61 -8.31 -31.31
C PRO A 153 23.22 -8.45 -30.68
N ASP A 154 22.79 -9.68 -30.37
CA ASP A 154 21.52 -9.95 -29.68
C ASP A 154 21.54 -9.32 -28.27
N ALA A 155 22.63 -9.54 -27.53
CA ALA A 155 22.80 -8.98 -26.19
C ALA A 155 22.78 -7.44 -26.18
N SER A 156 23.41 -6.78 -27.17
CA SER A 156 23.37 -5.31 -27.31
C SER A 156 21.96 -4.79 -27.62
N SER A 157 21.25 -5.46 -28.54
CA SER A 157 19.87 -5.12 -28.89
C SER A 157 18.94 -5.23 -27.68
N ARG A 158 19.07 -6.31 -26.91
CA ARG A 158 18.28 -6.52 -25.69
C ARG A 158 18.60 -5.49 -24.60
N CYS A 159 19.87 -5.13 -24.40
CA CYS A 159 20.24 -4.03 -23.50
C CYS A 159 19.56 -2.71 -23.90
N ALA A 160 19.54 -2.39 -25.20
CA ALA A 160 18.87 -1.18 -25.69
C ALA A 160 17.36 -1.19 -25.43
N GLN A 161 16.69 -2.33 -25.62
CA GLN A 161 15.25 -2.47 -25.37
C GLN A 161 14.92 -2.32 -23.88
N LEU A 162 15.73 -2.91 -22.99
CA LEU A 162 15.60 -2.75 -21.54
C LEU A 162 15.76 -1.30 -21.10
N ILE A 163 16.80 -0.60 -21.60
CA ILE A 163 17.02 0.82 -21.30
C ILE A 163 15.78 1.64 -21.66
N ILE A 164 15.23 1.46 -22.87
CA ILE A 164 14.03 2.19 -23.33
C ILE A 164 12.81 1.87 -22.45
N SER A 165 12.63 0.61 -22.06
CA SER A 165 11.51 0.18 -21.22
C SER A 165 11.60 0.77 -19.81
N LEU A 166 12.81 0.82 -19.25
CA LEU A 166 13.06 1.35 -17.91
C LEU A 166 12.96 2.87 -17.88
N GLU A 167 13.51 3.58 -18.87
CA GLU A 167 13.39 5.03 -18.98
C GLU A 167 11.91 5.48 -19.10
N LYS A 168 11.06 4.71 -19.79
CA LYS A 168 9.60 4.98 -19.85
C LYS A 168 8.89 4.77 -18.51
N SER A 169 9.39 3.82 -17.72
CA SER A 169 8.84 3.45 -16.42
C SER A 169 9.39 4.30 -15.26
N ASN A 170 10.54 4.94 -15.45
CA ASN A 170 11.31 5.68 -14.45
C ASN A 170 10.82 7.14 -14.27
N LYS A 171 9.60 7.30 -13.76
CA LYS A 171 9.00 8.64 -13.58
C LYS A 171 9.58 9.45 -12.41
N ASP A 172 10.25 8.79 -11.46
CA ASP A 172 10.75 9.38 -10.22
C ASP A 172 12.28 9.33 -10.07
N GLY A 173 13.01 8.97 -11.14
CA GLY A 173 14.48 8.94 -11.17
C GLY A 173 15.10 7.82 -10.34
N LYS A 174 14.30 6.96 -9.69
CA LYS A 174 14.80 5.89 -8.82
C LYS A 174 15.61 4.84 -9.58
N LEU A 175 15.38 4.68 -10.87
CA LEU A 175 16.08 3.71 -11.71
C LEU A 175 17.29 4.32 -12.46
N ASP A 176 17.64 5.59 -12.21
CA ASP A 176 18.71 6.28 -12.96
C ASP A 176 20.06 5.58 -12.82
N GLY A 177 20.41 5.12 -11.62
CA GLY A 177 21.64 4.36 -11.38
C GLY A 177 21.66 3.04 -12.16
N PHE A 178 20.53 2.33 -12.21
CA PHE A 178 20.41 1.07 -12.92
C PHE A 178 20.43 1.25 -14.45
N VAL A 179 19.73 2.26 -14.97
CA VAL A 179 19.80 2.66 -16.38
C VAL A 179 21.22 3.06 -16.77
N GLY A 180 21.94 3.77 -15.89
CA GLY A 180 23.36 4.09 -16.08
C GLY A 180 24.22 2.84 -16.25
N ASN A 181 24.04 1.84 -15.38
CA ASN A 181 24.77 0.58 -15.45
C ASN A 181 24.47 -0.20 -16.74
N LEU A 182 23.20 -0.24 -17.18
CA LEU A 182 22.82 -0.87 -18.45
C LEU A 182 23.46 -0.17 -19.66
N LYS A 183 23.58 1.15 -19.64
CA LYS A 183 24.26 1.92 -20.71
C LYS A 183 25.75 1.55 -20.79
N VAL A 184 26.42 1.46 -19.64
CA VAL A 184 27.82 1.04 -19.56
C VAL A 184 27.98 -0.39 -20.09
N LEU A 185 27.12 -1.32 -19.68
CA LEU A 185 27.16 -2.70 -20.17
C LEU A 185 26.99 -2.75 -21.70
N LYS A 186 26.00 -2.03 -22.24
CA LYS A 186 25.79 -1.95 -23.69
C LYS A 186 27.02 -1.44 -24.43
N GLU A 187 27.67 -0.40 -23.91
CA GLU A 187 28.89 0.15 -24.50
C GLU A 187 30.03 -0.87 -24.52
N ILE A 188 30.18 -1.66 -23.45
CA ILE A 188 31.16 -2.76 -23.38
C ILE A 188 30.86 -3.83 -24.44
N ILE A 189 29.59 -4.21 -24.60
CA ILE A 189 29.16 -5.19 -25.61
C ILE A 189 29.49 -4.68 -27.02
N ASP A 190 29.12 -3.44 -27.32
CA ASP A 190 29.35 -2.81 -28.62
C ASP A 190 30.85 -2.71 -28.94
N ASN A 191 31.67 -2.32 -27.95
CA ASN A 191 33.12 -2.23 -28.10
C ASN A 191 33.76 -3.61 -28.29
N THR A 192 33.33 -4.61 -27.54
CA THR A 192 33.81 -5.99 -27.68
C THR A 192 33.48 -6.54 -29.05
N PHE A 193 32.24 -6.34 -29.51
CA PHE A 193 31.81 -6.75 -30.85
C PHE A 193 32.64 -6.09 -31.96
N ARG A 194 32.89 -4.78 -31.86
CA ARG A 194 33.75 -4.05 -32.80
C ARG A 194 35.18 -4.59 -32.84
N VAL A 195 35.77 -4.87 -31.68
CA VAL A 195 37.13 -5.44 -31.59
C VAL A 195 37.17 -6.81 -32.25
N VAL A 196 36.19 -7.68 -31.98
CA VAL A 196 36.11 -9.01 -32.59
C VAL A 196 35.96 -8.92 -34.12
N GLN A 197 35.16 -7.99 -34.64
CA GLN A 197 34.98 -7.81 -36.08
C GLN A 197 36.20 -7.21 -36.80
N THR A 198 37.02 -6.43 -36.10
CA THR A 198 38.13 -5.66 -36.71
C THR A 198 39.49 -6.35 -36.63
N LEU A 199 39.60 -7.47 -35.92
CA LEU A 199 40.83 -8.26 -35.84
C LEU A 199 41.01 -9.08 -37.14
N PRO A 200 41.99 -8.76 -38.01
CA PRO A 200 42.39 -9.67 -39.09
C PRO A 200 42.97 -10.94 -38.47
N GLU A 201 42.98 -12.05 -39.21
CA GLU A 201 43.50 -13.33 -38.74
C GLU A 201 44.99 -13.32 -38.34
N GLU A 202 45.71 -12.23 -38.58
CA GLU A 202 47.15 -12.13 -38.41
C GLU A 202 47.59 -11.64 -37.02
N GLY A 203 48.18 -12.56 -36.25
CA GLY A 203 49.13 -12.22 -35.19
C GLY A 203 48.73 -12.75 -33.82
N ASP A 204 49.12 -14.00 -33.55
CA ASP A 204 48.94 -14.73 -32.28
C ASP A 204 49.39 -13.95 -31.03
N LYS A 205 50.36 -13.02 -31.18
CA LYS A 205 50.83 -12.12 -30.11
C LYS A 205 49.89 -10.93 -29.84
N ARG A 206 49.27 -10.32 -30.86
CA ARG A 206 48.27 -9.25 -30.66
C ARG A 206 46.97 -9.84 -30.12
N ARG A 207 46.60 -11.05 -30.55
CA ARG A 207 45.48 -11.82 -29.96
C ARG A 207 45.67 -11.99 -28.46
N LYS A 208 46.81 -12.51 -28.00
CA LYS A 208 47.10 -12.68 -26.56
C LYS A 208 47.03 -11.38 -25.76
N LEU A 209 47.56 -10.26 -26.28
CA LEU A 209 47.53 -8.99 -25.57
C LEU A 209 46.13 -8.38 -25.47
N THR A 210 45.34 -8.47 -26.55
CA THR A 210 43.95 -8.01 -26.55
C THR A 210 43.08 -8.92 -25.68
N GLN A 211 43.29 -10.23 -25.73
CA GLN A 211 42.65 -11.21 -24.84
C GLN A 211 42.93 -10.88 -23.37
N MET A 212 44.20 -10.66 -22.98
CA MET A 212 44.54 -10.30 -21.60
C MET A 212 43.91 -8.98 -21.14
N LYS A 213 43.78 -7.98 -22.03
CA LYS A 213 43.08 -6.72 -21.68
C LYS A 213 41.58 -6.92 -21.52
N LEU A 214 40.97 -7.73 -22.38
CA LEU A 214 39.57 -8.09 -22.32
C LEU A 214 39.26 -8.91 -21.08
N ASP A 215 40.07 -9.94 -20.79
CA ASP A 215 39.97 -10.76 -19.58
C ASP A 215 40.11 -9.90 -18.31
N GLY A 216 41.01 -8.92 -18.30
CA GLY A 216 41.14 -7.98 -17.19
C GLY A 216 39.94 -7.03 -17.02
N GLN A 217 39.29 -6.63 -18.12
CA GLN A 217 38.04 -5.86 -18.05
C GLN A 217 36.87 -6.72 -17.58
N ILE A 218 36.80 -7.96 -18.08
CA ILE A 218 35.83 -8.98 -17.68
C ILE A 218 35.96 -9.27 -16.18
N HIS A 219 37.18 -9.44 -15.67
CA HIS A 219 37.40 -9.74 -14.24
C HIS A 219 36.93 -8.60 -13.34
N ARG A 220 37.27 -7.34 -13.68
CA ARG A 220 36.78 -6.16 -12.94
C ARG A 220 35.26 -6.04 -12.97
N MET A 221 34.64 -6.42 -14.08
CA MET A 221 33.18 -6.40 -14.21
C MET A 221 32.53 -7.53 -13.39
N HIS A 222 33.15 -8.70 -13.36
CA HIS A 222 32.74 -9.81 -12.51
C HIS A 222 32.78 -9.42 -11.02
N ASP A 223 33.86 -8.76 -10.57
CA ASP A 223 34.00 -8.28 -9.19
C ASP A 223 32.91 -7.25 -8.84
N HIS A 224 32.63 -6.31 -9.76
CA HIS A 224 31.54 -5.36 -9.58
C HIS A 224 30.17 -6.04 -9.52
N VAL A 225 29.93 -7.06 -10.34
CA VAL A 225 28.67 -7.80 -10.34
C VAL A 225 28.51 -8.59 -9.06
N GLN A 226 29.57 -9.22 -8.54
CA GLN A 226 29.51 -9.85 -7.22
C GLN A 226 29.20 -8.84 -6.12
N SER A 227 29.76 -7.63 -6.19
CA SER A 227 29.43 -6.57 -5.22
C SER A 227 27.95 -6.16 -5.30
N LEU A 228 27.37 -6.09 -6.50
CA LEU A 228 25.95 -5.81 -6.70
C LEU A 228 25.06 -6.98 -6.24
N GLU A 229 25.49 -8.22 -6.45
CA GLU A 229 24.77 -9.42 -6.02
C GLU A 229 24.76 -9.52 -4.48
N GLN A 230 25.84 -9.11 -3.81
CA GLN A 230 25.87 -8.96 -2.35
C GLN A 230 24.84 -7.94 -1.87
N VAL A 231 24.81 -6.75 -2.47
CA VAL A 231 23.83 -5.70 -2.14
C VAL A 231 22.39 -6.17 -2.39
N TYR A 232 22.16 -6.85 -3.52
CA TYR A 232 20.85 -7.41 -3.86
C TYR A 232 20.40 -8.48 -2.85
N ASN A 233 21.29 -9.41 -2.49
CA ASN A 233 20.98 -10.44 -1.52
C ASN A 233 20.71 -9.84 -0.12
N GLU A 234 21.42 -8.78 0.25
CA GLU A 234 21.15 -8.03 1.47
C GLU A 234 19.77 -7.35 1.45
N LEU A 235 19.41 -6.69 0.35
CA LEU A 235 18.09 -6.08 0.15
C LEU A 235 16.97 -7.13 0.20
N LYS A 236 17.16 -8.27 -0.47
CA LYS A 236 16.23 -9.40 -0.47
C LYS A 236 16.05 -9.99 0.91
N TRP A 237 17.14 -10.11 1.68
CA TRP A 237 17.10 -10.56 3.06
C TRP A 237 16.35 -9.56 3.95
N ARG A 238 16.63 -8.26 3.83
CA ARG A 238 15.91 -7.19 4.54
C ARG A 238 14.41 -7.18 4.21
N GLN A 239 14.04 -7.39 2.95
CA GLN A 239 12.64 -7.44 2.53
C GLN A 239 11.91 -8.67 3.07
N ARG A 240 12.58 -9.83 3.15
CA ARG A 240 12.04 -11.03 3.81
C ARG A 240 11.92 -10.84 5.31
N ALA A 241 12.89 -10.18 5.95
CA ALA A 241 12.84 -9.84 7.36
C ALA A 241 11.64 -8.90 7.63
N LEU A 242 11.45 -7.85 6.83
CA LEU A 242 10.30 -6.95 6.95
C LEU A 242 8.96 -7.68 6.77
N LYS A 243 8.86 -8.58 5.77
CA LYS A 243 7.66 -9.41 5.57
C LYS A 243 7.42 -10.37 6.74
N GLY A 244 8.48 -10.99 7.26
CA GLY A 244 8.41 -11.88 8.43
C GLY A 244 7.99 -11.13 9.69
N GLU A 245 8.54 -9.94 9.92
CA GLU A 245 8.16 -9.05 11.02
C GLU A 245 6.70 -8.61 10.89
N LEU A 246 6.25 -8.23 9.70
CA LEU A 246 4.85 -7.84 9.45
C LEU A 246 3.88 -9.01 9.72
N VAL A 247 4.24 -10.22 9.29
CA VAL A 247 3.47 -11.44 9.57
C VAL A 247 3.47 -11.78 11.06
N SER A 248 4.60 -11.62 11.74
CA SER A 248 4.71 -11.85 13.18
C SER A 248 3.93 -10.80 14.00
N ALA A 249 3.92 -9.53 13.58
CA ALA A 249 3.16 -8.46 14.20
C ALA A 249 1.66 -8.64 13.97
N ALA A 250 1.25 -9.08 12.78
CA ALA A 250 -0.13 -9.47 12.50
C ALA A 250 -0.57 -10.68 13.33
N ALA A 251 0.29 -11.69 13.48
CA ALA A 251 0.05 -12.85 14.34
C ALA A 251 -0.02 -12.47 15.83
N LEU A 252 0.87 -11.60 16.32
CA LEU A 252 0.82 -11.08 17.69
C LEU A 252 -0.45 -10.26 17.93
N GLY A 253 -0.86 -9.45 16.96
CA GLY A 253 -2.13 -8.70 17.01
C GLY A 253 -3.34 -9.62 17.07
N MET A 254 -3.34 -10.72 16.30
CA MET A 254 -4.38 -11.75 16.36
C MET A 254 -4.39 -12.53 17.68
N VAL A 255 -3.21 -12.83 18.26
CA VAL A 255 -3.10 -13.48 19.58
C VAL A 255 -3.54 -12.54 20.70
N GLN A 256 -3.22 -11.24 20.63
CA GLN A 256 -3.72 -10.25 21.59
C GLN A 256 -5.22 -10.02 21.47
N ALA A 257 -5.79 -10.01 20.26
CA ALA A 257 -7.24 -9.93 20.07
C ALA A 257 -7.97 -11.16 20.65
N ASN A 258 -7.41 -12.37 20.48
CA ASN A 258 -7.96 -13.59 21.05
C ASN A 258 -7.77 -13.70 22.58
N MET A 259 -6.67 -13.16 23.15
CA MET A 259 -6.53 -13.07 24.61
C MET A 259 -7.48 -12.04 25.23
N ILE A 260 -7.72 -10.90 24.58
CA ILE A 260 -8.69 -9.91 25.04
C ILE A 260 -10.12 -10.49 24.96
N GLY A 261 -10.44 -11.27 23.92
CA GLY A 261 -11.72 -11.99 23.82
C GLY A 261 -11.90 -13.13 24.84
N ALA A 262 -10.81 -13.72 25.34
CA ALA A 262 -10.86 -14.76 26.37
C ALA A 262 -11.00 -14.19 27.79
N VAL A 263 -10.49 -12.99 28.06
CA VAL A 263 -10.63 -12.32 29.37
C VAL A 263 -12.05 -11.79 29.59
N THR A 264 -12.81 -11.48 28.53
CA THR A 264 -14.24 -11.09 28.63
C THR A 264 -15.20 -12.26 28.88
N PHE A 265 -14.74 -13.51 28.86
CA PHE A 265 -15.61 -14.68 29.02
C PHE A 265 -15.50 -15.38 30.39
N LEU A 266 -14.66 -14.89 31.30
CA LEU A 266 -14.42 -15.51 32.62
C LEU A 266 -14.50 -14.52 33.79
N ALA A 267 -15.63 -13.78 33.91
CA ALA A 267 -16.17 -13.32 35.20
C ALA A 267 -17.44 -12.47 34.98
N PRO A 268 -18.65 -12.98 35.27
CA PRO A 268 -19.84 -12.15 35.34
C PRO A 268 -19.83 -11.40 36.68
N GLY A 269 -19.25 -10.20 36.70
CA GLY A 269 -19.43 -9.26 37.82
C GLY A 269 -18.17 -8.61 38.35
N ALA A 270 -17.45 -7.86 37.50
CA ALA A 270 -16.67 -6.69 37.93
C ALA A 270 -15.96 -6.06 36.72
N VAL A 271 -16.59 -5.12 36.00
CA VAL A 271 -15.85 -4.09 35.24
C VAL A 271 -16.67 -2.81 35.19
N VAL A 272 -16.49 -1.96 36.21
CA VAL A 272 -16.66 -0.51 36.08
C VAL A 272 -15.23 0.03 36.13
N LEU A 273 -14.86 0.86 35.14
CA LEU A 273 -13.58 1.56 34.95
C LEU A 273 -12.42 0.74 34.34
N ALA A 274 -12.39 0.61 33.00
CA ALA A 274 -11.15 0.74 32.21
C ALA A 274 -11.37 0.77 30.67
N PRO A 275 -11.87 1.86 30.06
CA PRO A 275 -11.69 2.06 28.61
C PRO A 275 -10.58 3.07 28.25
N LEU A 276 -10.25 4.01 29.14
CA LEU A 276 -9.33 5.11 28.79
C LEU A 276 -7.83 4.72 28.79
N ALA A 277 -7.43 3.69 29.53
CA ALA A 277 -6.04 3.24 29.55
C ALA A 277 -5.63 2.49 28.27
N LEU A 278 -6.52 1.68 27.69
CA LEU A 278 -6.24 0.82 26.54
C LEU A 278 -6.11 1.61 25.23
N VAL A 279 -6.93 2.65 25.04
CA VAL A 279 -6.81 3.53 23.87
C VAL A 279 -5.52 4.35 23.95
N SER A 280 -5.11 4.78 25.15
CA SER A 280 -3.83 5.49 25.34
C SER A 280 -2.62 4.59 25.05
N SER A 281 -2.66 3.31 25.45
CA SER A 281 -1.57 2.36 25.17
C SER A 281 -1.47 2.00 23.69
N PHE A 282 -2.59 1.91 22.96
CA PHE A 282 -2.55 1.70 21.50
C PHE A 282 -1.99 2.90 20.74
N VAL A 283 -2.33 4.13 21.16
CA VAL A 283 -1.78 5.35 20.56
C VAL A 283 -0.29 5.50 20.91
N LEU A 284 0.13 5.18 22.14
CA LEU A 284 1.56 5.17 22.52
C LEU A 284 2.36 4.09 21.79
N MET A 285 1.80 2.89 21.59
CA MET A 285 2.45 1.81 20.84
C MET A 285 2.57 2.17 19.36
N ALA A 286 1.53 2.74 18.75
CA ALA A 286 1.58 3.22 17.38
C ALA A 286 2.61 4.35 17.21
N ALA A 287 2.67 5.30 18.15
CA ALA A 287 3.66 6.36 18.15
C ALA A 287 5.09 5.82 18.34
N ALA A 288 5.30 4.85 19.24
CA ALA A 288 6.59 4.21 19.44
C ALA A 288 7.05 3.44 18.20
N VAL A 289 6.16 2.73 17.52
CA VAL A 289 6.46 2.03 16.26
C VAL A 289 6.83 3.04 15.16
N VAL A 290 6.11 4.16 15.05
CA VAL A 290 6.46 5.23 14.09
C VAL A 290 7.82 5.85 14.42
N VAL A 291 8.13 6.11 15.70
CA VAL A 291 9.42 6.65 16.12
C VAL A 291 10.57 5.67 15.82
N VAL A 292 10.38 4.38 16.06
CA VAL A 292 11.39 3.35 15.76
C VAL A 292 11.60 3.22 14.25
N VAL A 293 10.54 3.25 13.45
CA VAL A 293 10.63 3.21 11.99
C VAL A 293 11.32 4.47 11.45
N VAL A 294 10.99 5.65 11.97
CA VAL A 294 11.64 6.91 11.58
C VAL A 294 13.11 6.90 11.99
N ALA A 295 13.45 6.44 13.20
CA ALA A 295 14.84 6.32 13.65
C ALA A 295 15.64 5.33 12.78
N ALA A 296 15.05 4.19 12.43
CA ALA A 296 15.68 3.21 11.53
C ALA A 296 15.91 3.78 10.13
N VAL A 297 14.93 4.54 9.59
CA VAL A 297 15.10 5.24 8.30
C VAL A 297 16.18 6.31 8.38
N VAL A 298 16.25 7.07 9.48
CA VAL A 298 17.31 8.08 9.68
C VAL A 298 18.69 7.44 9.78
N VAL A 299 18.83 6.30 10.46
CA VAL A 299 20.09 5.55 10.52
C VAL A 299 20.50 5.03 9.14
N VAL A 300 19.56 4.45 8.38
CA VAL A 300 19.84 3.97 7.01
C VAL A 300 20.22 5.13 6.08
N VAL A 301 19.57 6.28 6.19
CA VAL A 301 19.91 7.48 5.41
C VAL A 301 21.28 8.03 5.83
N ALA A 302 21.60 8.03 7.13
CA ALA A 302 22.91 8.46 7.62
C ALA A 302 24.04 7.53 7.13
N GLU A 303 23.84 6.22 7.14
CA GLU A 303 24.79 5.25 6.58
C GLU A 303 24.95 5.42 5.06
N LEU A 304 23.85 5.65 4.32
CA LEU A 304 23.92 5.94 2.89
C LEU A 304 24.72 7.22 2.61
N VAL A 305 24.52 8.27 3.40
CA VAL A 305 25.26 9.53 3.28
C VAL A 305 26.74 9.32 3.58
N VAL A 306 27.10 8.52 4.59
CA VAL A 306 28.51 8.18 4.89
C VAL A 306 29.15 7.39 3.75
N VAL A 307 28.43 6.43 3.16
CA VAL A 307 28.92 5.65 2.01
C VAL A 307 29.10 6.53 0.76
N VAL A 308 28.17 7.44 0.50
CA VAL A 308 28.25 8.38 -0.63
C VAL A 308 29.39 9.39 -0.42
N VAL A 309 29.56 9.92 0.80
CA VAL A 309 30.67 10.84 1.12
C VAL A 309 32.01 10.12 1.04
N ALA A 310 32.11 8.87 1.50
CA ALA A 310 33.32 8.06 1.36
C ALA A 310 33.65 7.78 -0.11
N ALA A 311 32.66 7.46 -0.94
CA ALA A 311 32.83 7.26 -2.37
C ALA A 311 33.30 8.53 -3.09
N VAL A 312 32.75 9.70 -2.72
CA VAL A 312 33.17 10.99 -3.29
C VAL A 312 34.59 11.37 -2.85
N VAL A 313 34.98 11.11 -1.59
CA VAL A 313 36.35 11.37 -1.10
C VAL A 313 37.37 10.46 -1.80
N VAL A 314 37.04 9.20 -2.07
CA VAL A 314 37.91 8.29 -2.84
C VAL A 314 38.11 8.78 -4.27
N VAL A 315 37.07 9.30 -4.93
CA VAL A 315 37.16 9.84 -6.29
C VAL A 315 38.01 11.12 -6.36
N VAL A 316 37.97 11.98 -5.34
CA VAL A 316 38.78 13.22 -5.28
C VAL A 316 40.25 12.94 -4.95
N THR A 317 40.57 11.82 -4.30
CA THR A 317 41.97 11.47 -3.94
C THR A 317 42.70 10.72 -5.07
N VAL A 318 41.97 10.25 -6.08
CA VAL A 318 42.49 9.48 -7.23
C VAL A 318 42.62 10.33 -8.50
N LEU A 319 42.12 11.57 -8.49
CA LEU A 319 42.30 12.58 -9.54
C LEU A 319 43.45 13.55 -9.17
#